data_AF-A0A2T3JDY4-F1
#
_entry.id   AF-A0A2T3JDY4-F1
#
_cell.length_a   1.000
_cell.length_b   1.000
_cell.length_c   1.000
_cell.angle_alpha   90.00
_cell.angle_beta   90.00
_cell.angle_gamma   90.00
#
_symmetry.space_group_name_H-M   'P 1'
#
loop_
_entity.id
_entity.type
_entity.pdbx_description
1 polymer ?
#
loop_
_entity_poly.entity_id
_entity_poly.type
_entity_poly.pdbx_seq_one_letter_code
_entity_poly.pdbx_strand_id
1 'polypeptide(L)'
;MVSIFVITVMAVMAMGLMKINWSQSDTTTREVLGTRAWFAAHSGIEWGLNRLFPIDDGSTVSLCAASVDFPIATENFHNCRTSVTCEAFTIPTSAGNVTHYKLESTGTCGTGKHQMVRVQEAWAKELKQ
;
A
#
# COMPACT_ATOMS: atom_id res chain seq x y z
N MET A 1 39.98 42.96 0.94
CA MET A 1 39.86 41.87 -0.07
C MET A 1 39.55 40.52 0.58
N VAL A 2 40.22 40.16 1.68
CA VAL A 2 39.92 38.93 2.45
C VAL A 2 38.48 38.87 2.98
N SER A 3 37.89 39.98 3.44
CA SER A 3 36.51 40.00 3.95
C SER A 3 35.47 39.63 2.88
N ILE A 4 35.66 40.08 1.63
CA ILE A 4 34.75 39.82 0.52
C ILE A 4 34.75 38.33 0.18
N PHE A 5 35.92 37.69 0.19
CA PHE A 5 36.06 36.24 -0.05
C PHE A 5 35.37 35.41 1.04
N VAL A 6 35.51 35.80 2.31
CA VAL A 6 34.88 35.07 3.43
C VAL A 6 33.35 35.19 3.36
N ILE A 7 32.83 36.38 3.05
CA ILE A 7 31.37 36.62 2.93
C ILE A 7 30.78 35.80 1.78
N THR A 8 31.44 35.72 0.62
CA THR A 8 30.91 34.97 -0.53
C THR A 8 30.92 33.46 -0.28
N VAL A 9 31.96 32.91 0.35
CA VAL A 9 32.02 31.48 0.68
C VAL A 9 30.95 31.08 1.69
N MET A 10 30.77 31.88 2.75
CA MET A 10 29.71 31.63 3.75
C MET A 10 28.31 31.73 3.15
N ALA A 11 28.08 32.67 2.22
CA ALA A 11 26.82 32.78 1.51
C ALA A 11 26.52 31.54 0.64
N VAL A 12 27.52 31.01 -0.08
CA VAL A 12 27.38 29.80 -0.89
C VAL A 12 27.10 28.57 -0.01
N MET A 13 27.78 28.43 1.13
CA MET A 13 27.51 27.35 2.09
C MET A 13 26.09 27.45 2.68
N ALA A 14 25.67 28.65 3.10
CA ALA A 14 24.33 28.86 3.65
C ALA A 14 23.23 28.51 2.64
N MET A 15 23.39 28.91 1.36
CA MET A 15 22.47 28.53 0.29
C MET A 15 22.47 27.01 0.02
N GLY A 16 23.62 26.35 0.11
CA GLY A 16 23.71 24.89 0.01
C GLY A 16 22.89 24.17 1.07
N LEU A 17 22.97 24.63 2.33
CA LEU A 17 22.19 24.09 3.45
C LEU A 17 20.68 24.31 3.28
N MET A 18 20.26 25.47 2.77
CA MET A 18 18.84 25.77 2.51
C MET A 18 18.24 24.83 1.47
N LYS A 19 18.98 24.48 0.41
CA LYS A 19 18.53 23.50 -0.59
C LYS A 19 18.34 22.10 0.00
N ILE A 20 19.22 21.69 0.91
CA ILE A 20 19.14 20.39 1.59
C ILE A 20 17.90 20.35 2.51
N ASN A 21 17.59 21.46 3.19
CA ASN A 21 16.43 21.53 4.09
C ASN A 21 15.09 21.41 3.34
N TRP A 22 14.95 22.06 2.18
CA TRP A 22 13.75 21.94 1.34
C TRP A 22 13.52 20.50 0.86
N SER A 23 14.59 19.82 0.43
CA SER A 23 14.52 18.40 0.01
C SER A 23 14.08 17.47 1.15
N GLN A 24 14.48 17.74 2.39
CA GLN A 24 14.09 16.92 3.54
C GLN A 24 12.59 16.95 3.83
N SER A 25 11.92 18.10 3.68
CA SER A 25 10.46 18.21 3.90
C SER A 25 9.63 17.38 2.90
N ASP A 26 10.12 17.28 1.66
CA ASP A 26 9.45 16.54 0.60
C ASP A 26 9.72 15.03 0.73
N THR A 27 10.97 14.67 1.05
CA THR A 27 11.36 13.25 1.26
C THR A 27 10.65 12.62 2.45
N THR A 28 10.52 13.34 3.57
CA THR A 28 9.83 12.85 4.77
C THR A 28 8.33 12.66 4.54
N THR A 29 7.69 13.58 3.81
CA THR A 29 6.27 13.46 3.44
C THR A 29 6.04 12.24 2.53
N ARG A 30 6.94 11.99 1.58
CA ARG A 30 6.91 10.83 0.69
C ARG A 30 7.09 9.50 1.45
N GLU A 31 7.97 9.47 2.44
CA GLU A 31 8.20 8.30 3.27
C GLU A 31 6.98 7.97 4.14
N VAL A 32 6.39 8.98 4.79
CA VAL A 32 5.17 8.82 5.61
C VAL A 32 3.97 8.39 4.76
N LEU A 33 3.76 8.97 3.58
CA LEU A 33 2.69 8.55 2.68
C LEU A 33 2.93 7.15 2.12
N GLY A 34 4.20 6.78 1.88
CA GLY A 34 4.59 5.45 1.46
C GLY A 34 4.30 4.38 2.52
N THR A 35 4.59 4.64 3.79
CA THR A 35 4.29 3.72 4.89
C THR A 35 2.79 3.60 5.13
N ARG A 36 2.05 4.72 5.09
CA ARG A 36 0.58 4.69 5.17
C ARG A 36 -0.05 3.88 4.05
N ALA A 37 0.41 4.05 2.81
CA ALA A 37 -0.08 3.28 1.66
C ALA A 37 0.20 1.79 1.84
N TRP A 38 1.37 1.43 2.39
CA TRP A 38 1.72 0.04 2.67
C TRP A 38 0.81 -0.58 3.75
N PHE A 39 0.61 0.10 4.88
CA PHE A 39 -0.30 -0.37 5.93
C PHE A 39 -1.75 -0.47 5.41
N ALA A 40 -2.20 0.50 4.62
CA ALA A 40 -3.55 0.48 4.06
C ALA A 40 -3.75 -0.72 3.10
N ALA A 41 -2.76 -1.05 2.28
CA ALA A 41 -2.78 -2.24 1.42
C ALA A 41 -2.71 -3.54 2.24
N HIS A 42 -1.84 -3.59 3.25
CA HIS A 42 -1.69 -4.76 4.10
C HIS A 42 -2.96 -5.05 4.90
N SER A 43 -3.59 -4.04 5.52
CA SER A 43 -4.87 -4.23 6.22
C SER A 43 -6.00 -4.65 5.29
N GLY A 44 -6.02 -4.14 4.04
CA GLY A 44 -7.00 -4.56 3.04
C GLY A 44 -6.86 -6.05 2.68
N ILE A 45 -5.63 -6.56 2.61
CA ILE A 45 -5.40 -7.97 2.29
C ILE A 45 -5.80 -8.90 3.43
N GLU A 46 -5.51 -8.53 4.69
CA GLU A 46 -5.94 -9.27 5.87
C GLU A 46 -7.47 -9.33 5.96
N TRP A 47 -8.13 -8.21 5.68
CA TRP A 47 -9.59 -8.16 5.59
C TRP A 47 -10.13 -9.07 4.48
N GLY A 48 -9.53 -9.03 3.29
CA GLY A 48 -9.89 -9.89 2.17
C GLY A 48 -9.69 -11.37 2.46
N LEU A 49 -8.59 -11.73 3.13
CA LEU A 49 -8.29 -13.11 3.53
C LEU A 49 -9.25 -13.62 4.60
N ASN A 50 -9.55 -12.82 5.62
CA ASN A 50 -10.55 -13.17 6.63
C ASN A 50 -11.94 -13.36 6.01
N ARG A 51 -12.24 -12.62 4.94
CA ARG A 51 -13.49 -12.75 4.20
C ARG A 51 -13.51 -13.97 3.28
N LEU A 52 -12.34 -14.38 2.76
CA LEU A 52 -12.17 -15.59 1.96
C LEU A 52 -12.21 -16.88 2.82
N PHE A 53 -11.67 -16.83 4.04
CA PHE A 53 -11.64 -17.96 4.99
C PHE A 53 -12.31 -17.59 6.32
N PRO A 54 -13.64 -17.54 6.38
CA PRO A 54 -14.34 -17.27 7.64
C PRO A 54 -14.17 -18.43 8.65
N ILE A 55 -14.09 -18.08 9.94
CA ILE A 55 -13.85 -19.04 11.03
C ILE A 55 -15.12 -19.86 11.35
N ASP A 56 -16.31 -19.28 11.16
CA ASP A 56 -17.60 -19.86 11.59
C ASP A 56 -18.31 -20.69 10.51
N ASP A 57 -17.96 -20.55 9.23
CA ASP A 57 -18.69 -21.22 8.14
C ASP A 57 -17.71 -21.81 7.13
N GLY A 58 -17.69 -23.13 7.00
CA GLY A 58 -16.79 -23.87 6.09
C GLY A 58 -17.01 -23.59 4.60
N SER A 59 -17.98 -22.75 4.27
CA SER A 59 -18.24 -22.29 2.93
C SER A 59 -17.27 -21.17 2.57
N THR A 60 -16.37 -21.45 1.62
CA THR A 60 -15.63 -20.44 0.84
C THR A 60 -16.64 -19.65 0.01
N VAL A 61 -17.43 -18.79 0.67
CA VAL A 61 -18.49 -18.02 0.02
C VAL A 61 -17.83 -17.04 -0.96
N SER A 62 -17.91 -17.37 -2.25
CA SER A 62 -18.05 -16.54 -3.47
C SER A 62 -17.72 -15.03 -3.44
N LEU A 63 -16.78 -14.55 -2.64
CA LEU A 63 -16.45 -13.13 -2.51
C LEU A 63 -15.37 -12.68 -3.49
N CYS A 64 -14.68 -13.64 -4.13
CA CYS A 64 -13.78 -13.36 -5.26
C CYS A 64 -14.51 -13.13 -6.59
N ALA A 65 -15.84 -13.01 -6.58
CA ALA A 65 -16.61 -12.73 -7.79
C ALA A 65 -16.63 -11.24 -8.19
N ALA A 66 -16.22 -10.33 -7.29
CA ALA A 66 -16.18 -8.90 -7.57
C ALA A 66 -15.03 -8.22 -6.81
N SER A 67 -14.44 -7.19 -7.42
CA SER A 67 -13.57 -6.25 -6.70
C SER A 67 -14.38 -5.55 -5.61
N VAL A 68 -13.92 -5.61 -4.36
CA VAL A 68 -14.59 -4.96 -3.24
C VAL A 68 -13.70 -3.85 -2.73
N ASP A 69 -14.25 -2.63 -2.69
CA ASP A 69 -13.58 -1.54 -2.01
C ASP A 69 -13.56 -1.84 -0.51
N PHE A 70 -12.36 -1.87 0.06
CA PHE A 70 -12.19 -2.03 1.49
C PHE A 70 -12.71 -0.74 2.15
N PRO A 71 -13.79 -0.79 2.96
CA PRO A 71 -14.32 0.39 3.61
C PRO A 71 -13.37 0.79 4.74
N ILE A 72 -12.30 1.49 4.37
CA ILE A 72 -11.47 2.20 5.33
C ILE A 72 -12.36 3.27 5.94
N ALA A 73 -12.57 3.21 7.26
CA ALA A 73 -13.15 4.31 7.99
C ALA A 73 -12.31 5.56 7.67
N THR A 74 -12.91 6.47 6.91
CA THR A 74 -12.27 7.65 6.33
C THR A 74 -11.65 8.58 7.38
N GLU A 75 -11.96 8.36 8.65
CA GLU A 75 -11.44 9.11 9.79
C GLU A 75 -10.02 8.69 10.22
N ASN A 76 -9.62 7.43 10.03
CA ASN A 76 -8.35 6.93 10.57
C ASN A 76 -7.16 7.00 9.58
N PHE A 77 -7.46 7.10 8.29
CA PHE A 77 -6.46 7.12 7.21
C PHE A 77 -6.69 8.34 6.32
N HIS A 78 -6.36 9.53 6.85
CA HIS A 78 -6.44 10.81 6.15
C HIS A 78 -5.89 10.71 4.71
N ASN A 79 -6.79 10.86 3.72
CA ASN A 79 -6.48 10.82 2.29
C ASN A 79 -5.85 9.51 1.78
N CYS A 80 -6.18 8.37 2.38
CA CYS A 80 -5.87 7.07 1.80
C CYS A 80 -7.12 6.32 1.34
N ARG A 81 -6.98 5.54 0.27
CA ARG A 81 -7.98 4.65 -0.27
C ARG A 81 -7.36 3.28 -0.46
N THR A 82 -8.11 2.22 -0.16
CA THR A 82 -7.69 0.85 -0.43
C THR A 82 -8.74 0.13 -1.25
N SER A 83 -8.32 -0.48 -2.35
CA SER A 83 -9.14 -1.44 -3.09
C SER A 83 -8.58 -2.84 -2.90
N VAL A 84 -9.46 -3.84 -2.88
CA VAL A 84 -9.08 -5.25 -2.83
C VAL A 84 -9.74 -5.96 -4.00
N THR A 85 -8.93 -6.60 -4.83
CA THR A 85 -9.39 -7.48 -5.89
C THR A 85 -9.07 -8.91 -5.51
N CYS A 86 -9.91 -9.84 -5.93
CA CYS A 86 -9.64 -11.26 -5.78
C CYS A 86 -9.96 -11.98 -7.08
N GLU A 87 -9.05 -12.87 -7.48
CA GLU A 87 -9.17 -13.72 -8.64
C GLU A 87 -9.05 -15.19 -8.21
N ALA A 88 -9.92 -16.05 -8.75
CA ALA A 88 -9.91 -17.48 -8.45
C ALA A 88 -9.52 -18.27 -9.72
N PHE A 89 -8.63 -19.25 -9.56
CA PHE A 89 -8.13 -20.09 -10.63
C PHE A 89 -8.22 -21.56 -10.22
N THR A 90 -8.93 -22.37 -10.99
CA THR A 90 -8.99 -23.82 -10.76
C THR A 90 -7.88 -24.52 -11.56
N ILE A 91 -6.99 -25.21 -10.85
CA ILE A 91 -5.89 -25.96 -11.45
C ILE A 91 -6.20 -27.46 -11.34
N PRO A 92 -6.30 -28.19 -12.46
CA PRO A 92 -6.45 -29.64 -12.43
C PRO A 92 -5.13 -30.26 -11.98
N THR A 93 -5.14 -31.03 -10.89
CA THR A 93 -3.99 -31.81 -10.42
C THR A 93 -4.32 -33.31 -10.40
N SER A 94 -3.31 -34.17 -10.29
CA SER A 94 -3.48 -35.64 -10.25
C SER A 94 -4.33 -36.13 -9.06
N ALA A 95 -4.56 -35.27 -8.07
CA ALA A 95 -5.40 -35.54 -6.89
C ALA A 95 -6.80 -34.88 -6.92
N GLY A 96 -7.18 -34.26 -8.05
CA GLY A 96 -8.46 -33.55 -8.25
C GLY A 96 -8.30 -32.11 -8.71
N ASN A 97 -9.41 -31.37 -8.86
CA ASN A 97 -9.38 -29.94 -9.12
C ASN A 97 -9.10 -29.19 -7.81
N VAL A 98 -8.11 -28.28 -7.82
CA VAL A 98 -7.78 -27.42 -6.67
C VAL A 98 -8.00 -25.98 -7.07
N THR A 99 -8.80 -25.25 -6.29
CA THR A 99 -8.98 -23.81 -6.49
C THR A 99 -7.88 -23.04 -5.76
N HIS A 100 -7.23 -22.13 -6.48
CA HIS A 100 -6.29 -21.16 -5.96
C HIS A 100 -6.93 -19.78 -6.00
N TYR A 101 -6.65 -18.97 -4.98
CA TYR A 101 -7.13 -17.61 -4.87
C TYR A 101 -5.94 -16.66 -4.85
N LYS A 102 -5.96 -15.64 -5.71
CA LYS A 102 -5.03 -14.52 -5.70
C LYS A 102 -5.80 -13.30 -5.19
N LEU A 103 -5.39 -12.75 -4.06
CA LEU A 103 -5.86 -11.45 -3.59
C LEU A 103 -4.80 -10.40 -3.91
N GLU A 104 -5.26 -9.24 -4.34
CA GLU A 104 -4.42 -8.08 -4.57
C GLU A 104 -5.06 -6.88 -3.89
N SER A 105 -4.33 -6.25 -2.96
CA SER A 105 -4.78 -5.05 -2.27
C SER A 105 -3.92 -3.86 -2.66
N THR A 106 -4.56 -2.79 -3.11
CA THR A 106 -3.89 -1.55 -3.53
C THR A 106 -4.24 -0.43 -2.57
N GLY A 107 -3.25 0.03 -1.81
CA GLY A 107 -3.34 1.21 -0.93
C GLY A 107 -2.79 2.44 -1.63
N THR A 108 -3.60 3.49 -1.76
CA THR A 108 -3.27 4.76 -2.39
C THR A 108 -3.41 5.89 -1.38
N CYS A 109 -2.33 6.59 -1.05
CA CYS A 109 -2.31 7.67 -0.07
C CYS A 109 -1.77 8.98 -0.65
N GLY A 110 -2.39 10.10 -0.27
CA GLY A 110 -1.96 11.45 -0.66
C GLY A 110 -2.68 12.00 -1.89
N THR A 111 -2.25 13.19 -2.34
CA THR A 111 -2.87 13.93 -3.45
C THR A 111 -1.82 14.62 -4.31
N GLY A 112 -2.05 14.67 -5.63
CA GLY A 112 -1.18 15.42 -6.54
C GLY A 112 0.26 14.87 -6.58
N LYS A 113 1.25 15.76 -6.42
CA LYS A 113 2.69 15.42 -6.58
C LYS A 113 3.27 14.48 -5.51
N HIS A 114 2.57 14.30 -4.39
CA HIS A 114 3.00 13.42 -3.29
C HIS A 114 2.13 12.17 -3.16
N GLN A 115 1.35 11.81 -4.19
CA GLN A 115 0.57 10.56 -4.18
C GLN A 115 1.51 9.35 -4.18
N MET A 116 1.27 8.43 -3.26
CA MET A 116 1.97 7.16 -3.12
C MET A 116 0.99 6.01 -3.28
N VAL A 117 1.36 5.01 -4.08
CA VAL A 117 0.57 3.80 -4.30
C VAL A 117 1.43 2.60 -3.92
N ARG A 118 0.85 1.66 -3.17
CA ARG A 118 1.46 0.40 -2.80
C ARG A 118 0.48 -0.72 -3.08
N VAL A 119 0.99 -1.81 -3.64
CA VAL A 119 0.22 -3.02 -3.95
C VAL A 119 0.79 -4.17 -3.13
N GLN A 120 -0.07 -4.97 -2.53
CA GLN A 120 0.26 -6.20 -1.82
C GLN A 120 -0.51 -7.35 -2.45
N GLU A 121 0.12 -8.50 -2.59
CA GLU A 121 -0.48 -9.70 -3.17
C GLU A 121 -0.42 -10.84 -2.15
N ALA A 122 -1.48 -11.63 -2.08
CA ALA A 122 -1.56 -12.82 -1.24
C ALA A 122 -2.14 -13.99 -2.05
N TRP A 123 -1.55 -15.16 -1.87
CA TRP A 123 -1.96 -16.39 -2.54
C TRP A 123 -2.48 -17.36 -1.50
N ALA A 124 -3.67 -17.89 -1.74
CA ALA A 124 -4.27 -18.89 -0.88
C ALA A 124 -4.72 -20.09 -1.70
N LYS A 125 -4.65 -21.27 -1.08
CA LYS A 125 -5.17 -22.51 -1.63
C LYS A 125 -6.48 -22.83 -0.94
N GLU A 126 -7.43 -23.34 -1.70
CA GLU A 126 -8.68 -23.88 -1.15
C GLU A 126 -8.39 -24.92 -0.06
N LEU A 127 -9.06 -24.76 1.08
CA LEU A 127 -9.05 -25.74 2.15
C LEU A 127 -10.12 -26.77 1.83
N LYS A 128 -9.69 -28.00 1.52
CA LYS A 128 -10.60 -29.14 1.40
C LYS A 128 -11.02 -29.53 2.83
N GLN A 129 -12.28 -29.29 3.18
CA GLN A 129 -12.87 -29.87 4.40
C GLN A 129 -13.00 -31.38 4.27
#